data_AF-A0A3R7A776-F1
#
_entry.id   AF-A0A3R7A776-F1
#
_cell.length_a   1.000
_cell.length_b   1.000
_cell.length_c   1.000
_cell.angle_alpha   90.00
_cell.angle_beta   90.00
_cell.angle_gamma   90.00
#
_symmetry.space_group_name_H-M   'P 1'
#
loop_
_entity.id
_entity.type
_entity.pdbx_description
1 polymer ?
#
loop_
_entity_poly.entity_id
_entity_poly.type
_entity_poly.pdbx_seq_one_letter_code
_entity_poly.pdbx_strand_id
1 'polypeptide(L)'
;MTRKDARMKSVNEVFGAMQIIKLTAWENKFQDKITADRDRQLKSLWRIFILSSAMTGCLYSAPVLVSVVSFATYTTVMWQPLNATKVFTALTLFNLLKIPLIQLPSIIASMMQAL
;
A
#
# COMPACT_ATOMS: atom_id res chain seq x y z
N MET A 1 -8.58 -3.87 -11.00
CA MET A 1 -9.79 -3.19 -11.50
C MET A 1 -10.80 -4.18 -12.07
N THR A 2 -10.38 -5.18 -12.85
CA THR A 2 -11.23 -6.21 -13.48
C THR A 2 -12.28 -6.88 -12.58
N ARG A 3 -11.97 -7.15 -11.30
CA ARG A 3 -12.94 -7.75 -10.35
C ARG A 3 -14.07 -6.79 -9.95
N LYS A 4 -13.81 -5.48 -9.95
CA LYS A 4 -14.82 -4.44 -9.70
C LYS A 4 -15.77 -4.35 -10.90
N ASP A 5 -15.23 -4.43 -12.11
CA ASP A 5 -16.00 -4.40 -13.36
C ASP A 5 -16.89 -5.63 -13.50
N ALA A 6 -16.38 -6.81 -13.15
CA ALA A 6 -17.17 -8.05 -13.11
C ALA A 6 -18.37 -7.94 -12.15
N ARG A 7 -18.17 -7.41 -10.93
CA ARG A 7 -19.28 -7.16 -9.99
C ARG A 7 -20.30 -6.20 -10.58
N MET A 8 -19.84 -5.10 -11.18
CA MET A 8 -20.75 -4.09 -11.74
C MET A 8 -21.58 -4.67 -12.89
N LYS A 9 -20.97 -5.51 -13.73
CA LYS A 9 -21.67 -6.23 -14.80
C LYS A 9 -22.73 -7.17 -14.23
N SER A 10 -22.41 -7.98 -13.24
CA SER A 10 -23.38 -8.90 -12.62
C SER A 10 -24.53 -8.19 -11.91
N VAL A 11 -24.27 -7.04 -11.27
CA VAL A 11 -25.33 -6.21 -10.69
C VAL A 11 -26.24 -5.66 -11.80
N ASN A 12 -25.66 -5.18 -12.91
CA ASN A 12 -26.42 -4.66 -14.04
C ASN A 12 -27.31 -5.74 -14.68
N GLU A 13 -26.81 -6.97 -14.83
CA GLU A 13 -27.58 -8.13 -15.30
C GLU A 13 -28.76 -8.45 -14.37
N VAL A 14 -28.58 -8.35 -13.05
CA VAL A 14 -29.65 -8.59 -12.07
C VAL A 14 -30.74 -7.52 -12.14
N PHE A 15 -30.36 -6.24 -12.26
CA PHE A 15 -31.34 -5.16 -12.42
C PHE A 15 -32.08 -5.25 -13.75
N GLY A 16 -31.40 -5.64 -14.83
CA GLY A 16 -32.01 -5.85 -16.15
C GLY A 16 -33.03 -7.00 -16.19
N ALA A 17 -32.86 -8.03 -15.35
CA ALA A 17 -33.74 -9.19 -15.28
C ALA A 17 -34.64 -9.25 -14.03
N MET A 18 -34.80 -8.13 -13.30
CA MET A 18 -35.44 -8.08 -11.98
C MET A 18 -36.84 -8.72 -11.95
N GLN A 19 -37.66 -8.48 -12.98
CA GLN A 19 -39.02 -9.01 -13.05
C GLN A 19 -39.04 -10.54 -13.12
N ILE A 20 -38.14 -11.16 -13.90
CA ILE A 20 -38.02 -12.62 -14.01
C ILE A 20 -37.51 -13.21 -12.70
N ILE A 21 -36.55 -12.54 -12.05
CA ILE A 21 -35.97 -12.99 -10.78
C ILE A 21 -37.03 -13.03 -9.67
N LYS A 22 -37.92 -12.02 -9.62
CA LYS A 22 -39.05 -12.01 -8.67
C LYS A 22 -40.08 -13.10 -8.98
N LEU A 23 -40.44 -13.28 -10.26
CA LEU A 23 -41.41 -14.30 -10.68
C LEU A 23 -40.93 -15.73 -10.40
N THR A 24 -39.62 -15.95 -10.37
CA THR A 24 -38.99 -17.26 -10.12
C THR A 24 -38.56 -17.45 -8.67
N ALA A 25 -38.72 -16.44 -7.80
CA ALA A 25 -38.22 -16.42 -6.43
C ALA A 25 -36.71 -16.77 -6.31
N TRP A 26 -35.90 -16.42 -7.32
CA TRP A 26 -34.46 -16.70 -7.36
C TRP A 26 -33.59 -15.64 -6.67
N GLU A 27 -34.21 -14.72 -5.93
CA GLU A 27 -33.55 -13.60 -5.25
C GLU A 27 -32.35 -14.05 -4.39
N ASN A 28 -32.55 -15.09 -3.57
CA ASN A 28 -31.51 -15.64 -2.71
C ASN A 28 -30.30 -16.17 -3.50
N LYS A 29 -30.52 -16.87 -4.62
CA LYS A 29 -29.43 -17.41 -5.45
C LYS A 29 -28.57 -16.31 -6.07
N PHE A 30 -29.19 -15.21 -6.52
CA PHE A 30 -28.45 -14.07 -7.06
C PHE A 30 -27.74 -13.27 -5.97
N GLN A 31 -28.36 -13.15 -4.78
CA GLN A 31 -27.72 -12.56 -3.61
C GLN A 31 -26.46 -13.33 -3.18
N ASP A 32 -26.53 -14.67 -3.15
CA ASP A 32 -25.37 -15.52 -2.83
C ASP A 32 -24.25 -15.36 -3.86
N LYS A 33 -24.60 -15.29 -5.15
CA LYS A 33 -23.63 -15.05 -6.24
C LYS A 33 -22.90 -13.71 -6.08
N ILE A 34 -23.63 -12.62 -5.82
CA ILE A 34 -23.05 -11.29 -5.62
C ILE A 34 -22.16 -11.27 -4.37
N THR A 35 -22.58 -11.95 -3.30
CA THR A 35 -21.83 -12.05 -2.05
C THR A 35 -20.52 -12.82 -2.25
N ALA A 36 -20.56 -13.94 -2.99
CA ALA A 36 -19.36 -14.71 -3.33
C ALA A 36 -18.35 -13.91 -4.17
N ASP A 37 -18.84 -13.11 -5.13
CA ASP A 37 -17.97 -12.22 -5.92
C ASP A 37 -17.40 -11.07 -5.06
N ARG A 38 -18.16 -10.56 -4.09
CA ARG A 38 -17.67 -9.58 -3.12
C ARG A 38 -16.58 -10.14 -2.22
N ASP A 39 -16.71 -11.38 -1.75
CA ASP A 39 -15.70 -12.06 -0.95
C ASP A 39 -14.39 -12.25 -1.72
N ARG A 40 -14.48 -12.66 -3.00
CA ARG A 40 -13.30 -12.75 -3.88
C ARG A 40 -12.65 -11.39 -4.10
N GLN A 41 -13.44 -10.32 -4.21
CA GLN A 41 -12.94 -8.96 -4.32
C GLN A 41 -12.21 -8.56 -3.03
N LEU A 42 -12.83 -8.76 -1.86
CA LEU A 42 -12.23 -8.43 -0.57
C LEU A 42 -10.91 -9.17 -0.34
N LYS A 43 -10.83 -10.48 -0.64
CA LYS A 43 -9.57 -11.23 -0.51
C LYS A 43 -8.44 -10.63 -1.36
N SER A 44 -8.74 -10.18 -2.57
CA SER A 44 -7.75 -9.53 -3.43
C SER A 44 -7.34 -8.16 -2.89
N LEU A 45 -8.30 -7.35 -2.44
CA LEU A 45 -8.03 -6.05 -1.81
C LEU A 45 -7.20 -6.19 -0.54
N TRP A 46 -7.49 -7.21 0.27
CA TRP A 46 -6.78 -7.47 1.52
C TRP A 46 -5.31 -7.81 1.26
N ARG A 47 -5.02 -8.63 0.24
CA ARG A 47 -3.63 -8.90 -0.20
C ARG A 47 -2.90 -7.64 -0.65
N ILE A 48 -3.57 -6.80 -1.44
CA ILE A 48 -3.00 -5.51 -1.88
C ILE A 48 -2.75 -4.62 -0.67
N PHE A 49 -3.69 -4.55 0.28
CA PHE A 49 -3.57 -3.75 1.47
C PHE A 49 -2.38 -4.18 2.33
N ILE A 50 -2.20 -5.49 2.59
CA ILE A 50 -1.02 -6.00 3.29
C ILE A 50 0.26 -5.59 2.59
N LEU A 51 0.33 -5.78 1.26
CA LEU A 51 1.52 -5.46 0.49
C LEU A 51 1.82 -3.95 0.56
N SER A 52 0.80 -3.11 0.41
CA SER A 52 0.91 -1.66 0.54
C SER A 52 1.35 -1.26 1.94
N SER A 53 0.75 -1.81 2.99
CA SER A 53 1.14 -1.54 4.38
C SER A 53 2.58 -1.97 4.67
N ALA A 54 3.01 -3.12 4.16
CA ALA A 54 4.39 -3.59 4.29
C ALA A 54 5.37 -2.67 3.56
N MET A 55 5.04 -2.26 2.33
CA MET A 55 5.82 -1.31 1.54
C MET A 55 5.96 0.04 2.26
N THR A 56 4.86 0.59 2.77
CA THR A 56 4.86 1.81 3.56
C THR A 56 5.71 1.63 4.82
N GLY A 57 5.53 0.54 5.58
CA GLY A 57 6.34 0.25 6.76
C GLY A 57 7.84 0.20 6.47
N CYS A 58 8.25 -0.46 5.38
CA CYS A 58 9.64 -0.49 4.93
C CYS A 58 10.17 0.91 4.58
N LEU A 59 9.37 1.70 3.86
CA LEU A 59 9.78 3.04 3.41
C LEU A 59 9.95 4.03 4.58
N TYR A 60 9.12 3.92 5.63
CA TYR A 60 9.24 4.76 6.83
C TYR A 60 10.33 4.29 7.80
N SER A 61 10.64 2.99 7.84
CA SER A 61 11.69 2.42 8.69
C SER A 61 13.08 2.52 8.09
N ALA A 62 13.22 2.53 6.76
CA ALA A 62 14.52 2.61 6.08
C ALA A 62 15.41 3.78 6.53
N PRO A 63 14.94 5.04 6.64
CA PRO A 63 15.78 6.17 7.09
C PRO A 63 16.24 6.03 8.55
N VAL A 64 15.40 5.42 9.38
CA VAL A 64 15.71 5.15 10.79
C VAL A 64 16.81 4.10 10.88
N LEU A 65 16.67 3.00 10.12
CA LEU A 65 17.69 1.96 10.04
C LEU A 65 19.03 2.51 9.52
N VAL A 66 19.01 3.35 8.48
CA VAL A 66 20.21 4.01 7.96
C VAL A 66 20.89 4.88 9.03
N SER A 67 20.11 5.62 9.82
CA SER A 67 20.64 6.44 10.91
C SER A 67 21.31 5.59 11.99
N VAL A 68 20.66 4.50 12.40
CA VAL A 68 21.18 3.56 13.40
C VAL A 68 22.48 2.89 12.92
N VAL A 69 22.49 2.40 11.67
CA VAL A 69 23.69 1.77 11.07
C VAL A 69 24.84 2.78 10.95
N SER A 70 24.54 4.03 10.58
CA SER A 70 25.56 5.10 10.48
C SER A 70 26.20 5.40 11.84
N PHE A 71 25.41 5.49 12.91
CA PHE A 71 25.95 5.69 14.26
C PHE A 71 26.67 4.44 14.80
N ALA A 72 26.17 3.25 14.50
CA ALA A 72 26.80 1.99 14.90
C ALA A 72 28.19 1.83 14.24
N THR A 73 28.30 2.07 12.94
CA THR A 73 29.58 2.03 12.21
C THR A 73 30.55 3.10 12.72
N TYR A 74 30.07 4.32 12.99
CA TYR A 74 30.91 5.39 13.55
C TYR A 74 31.51 5.02 14.92
N THR A 75 30.74 4.35 15.77
CA THR A 75 31.20 3.92 17.10
C THR A 75 32.15 2.73 17.02
N THR A 76 31.80 1.71 16.23
CA THR A 76 32.49 0.40 16.22
C THR A 76 33.73 0.37 15.33
N VAL A 77 33.72 1.09 14.22
CA VAL A 77 34.84 1.09 13.25
C VAL A 77 35.81 2.23 13.53
N MET A 78 35.27 3.42 13.86
CA MET A 78 36.09 4.63 14.00
C MET A 78 36.60 4.87 15.43
N TRP A 79 36.08 4.13 16.43
CA TRP A 79 36.43 4.26 17.85
C TRP A 79 36.38 5.72 18.37
N GLN A 80 35.58 6.56 17.73
CA GLN A 80 35.45 7.98 18.09
C GLN A 80 34.31 8.17 19.09
N PRO A 81 34.45 9.05 20.10
CA PRO A 81 33.37 9.35 21.02
C PRO A 81 32.22 10.05 20.28
N LEU A 82 31.01 9.54 20.44
CA LEU A 82 29.78 10.21 19.99
C LEU A 82 29.54 11.43 20.87
N ASN A 83 30.00 12.59 20.40
CA ASN A 83 29.64 13.86 21.02
C ASN A 83 28.21 14.23 20.62
N ALA A 84 27.39 14.69 21.58
CA ALA A 84 26.00 15.04 21.39
C ALA A 84 25.80 16.01 20.21
N THR A 85 26.69 16.98 20.04
CA THR A 85 26.65 17.93 18.91
C THR A 85 26.66 17.22 17.56
N LYS A 86 27.54 16.23 17.35
CA LYS A 86 27.63 15.48 16.09
C LYS A 86 26.36 14.65 15.82
N VAL A 87 25.81 14.03 16.86
CA VAL A 87 24.59 13.22 16.76
C VAL A 87 23.39 14.10 16.36
N PHE A 88 23.21 15.25 17.01
CA PHE A 88 22.12 16.18 16.68
C PHE A 88 22.27 16.77 15.28
N THR A 89 23.47 17.14 14.85
CA THR A 89 23.71 17.63 13.48
C THR A 89 23.40 16.55 12.44
N ALA A 90 23.86 15.32 12.64
CA ALA A 90 23.60 14.21 11.72
C ALA A 90 22.10 13.82 11.66
N LEU A 91 21.41 13.76 12.80
CA LEU A 91 19.97 13.52 12.85
C LEU A 91 19.18 14.58 12.09
N THR A 92 19.57 15.85 12.22
CA THR A 92 18.94 16.95 11.48
C THR A 92 19.11 16.78 9.98
N LEU A 93 20.32 16.42 9.53
CA LEU A 93 20.61 16.17 8.12
C LEU A 93 19.81 14.97 7.57
N PHE A 94 19.74 13.87 8.32
CA PHE A 94 18.97 12.69 7.93
C PHE A 94 17.46 12.97 7.87
N ASN A 95 16.92 13.78 8.79
CA ASN A 95 15.52 14.21 8.73
C ASN A 95 15.22 15.06 7.49
N LEU A 96 16.16 15.93 7.08
CA LEU A 96 16.00 16.71 5.86
C LEU A 96 16.05 15.82 4.60
N LEU A 97 16.91 14.81 4.59
CA LEU A 97 17.07 13.87 3.47
C LEU A 97 15.91 12.87 3.36
N LYS A 98 15.18 12.61 4.45
CA LYS A 98 14.09 11.63 4.50
C LYS A 98 12.98 11.93 3.50
N ILE A 99 12.53 13.18 3.43
CA ILE A 99 11.41 13.59 2.57
C ILE A 99 11.70 13.32 1.08
N PRO A 100 12.83 13.80 0.50
CA PRO A 100 13.13 13.55 -0.91
C PRO A 100 13.35 12.07 -1.22
N LEU A 101 13.93 11.28 -0.29
CA LEU A 101 14.09 9.83 -0.47
C LEU A 101 12.75 9.09 -0.60
N ILE A 102 11.76 9.47 0.22
CA ILE A 102 10.42 8.86 0.19
C ILE A 102 9.66 9.25 -1.09
N GLN A 103 9.85 10.48 -1.57
CA GLN A 103 9.16 10.99 -2.76
C GLN A 103 9.78 10.54 -4.08
N LEU A 104 11.08 10.22 -4.10
CA LEU A 104 11.83 9.80 -5.30
C LEU A 104 11.13 8.71 -6.13
N PRO A 105 10.71 7.57 -5.55
CA PRO A 105 10.03 6.52 -6.31
C PRO A 105 8.71 6.99 -6.92
N SER A 106 7.98 7.86 -6.21
CA SER A 106 6.71 8.41 -6.70
C SER A 106 6.93 9.31 -7.91
N ILE A 107 7.97 10.14 -7.89
CA ILE A 107 8.32 11.02 -9.01
C ILE A 107 8.71 10.19 -10.24
N ILE A 108 9.53 9.15 -10.05
CA ILE A 108 9.92 8.24 -11.14
C ILE A 108 8.69 7.55 -11.72
N ALA A 109 7.79 7.04 -10.88
CA ALA A 109 6.55 6.42 -11.32
C ALA A 109 5.65 7.40 -12.09
N SER A 110 5.52 8.65 -11.63
CA SER A 110 4.75 9.68 -12.32
C SER A 110 5.35 10.06 -13.66
N MET A 111 6.68 10.15 -13.78
CA MET A 111 7.34 10.37 -15.07
C MET A 111 7.09 9.20 -16.03
N MET A 112 7.16 7.97 -15.54
CA MET A 112 6.93 6.77 -16.36
C MET A 112 5.46 6.61 -16.80
N GLN A 113 4.51 7.13 -16.02
CA GLN A 113 3.08 7.14 -16.39
C GLN A 113 2.71 8.29 -17.34
N ALA A 114 3.49 9.37 -17.35
CA ALA A 114 3.28 10.52 -18.22
C ALA A 114 3.90 10.35 -19.62
N LEU A 115 4.88 9.45 -19.75
CA LEU A 115 5.47 9.00 -21.01
C LEU A 115 4.60 7.93 -21.66
#